data_AF-A0A849SVG4-F1
#
_entry.id   AF-A0A849SVG4-F1
#
_cell.length_a   1.000
_cell.length_b   1.000
_cell.length_c   1.000
_cell.angle_alpha   90.00
_cell.angle_beta   90.00
_cell.angle_gamma   90.00
#
_symmetry.space_group_name_H-M   'P 1'
#
loop_
_entity.id
_entity.type
_entity.pdbx_description
1 polymer ?
#
loop_
_entity_poly.entity_id
_entity_poly.type
_entity_poly.pdbx_seq_one_letter_code
_entity_poly.pdbx_strand_id
1 'polypeptide(L)'
;MTNNQQDKEAIASKAATDWLASAERQYDKIVKEMRQISADSKLSGGKNYYLMLHCRSNNGQHFLRWRSYGSQHKHLTWDQMESALNKMSEVLRSYYLEANAYIELLNAQELAARSALKLARKLVKGK
;
A
#
# COMPACT_ATOMS: atom_id res chain seq x y z
N MET A 1 45.75 14.82 -8.20
CA MET A 1 44.82 14.75 -7.05
C MET A 1 43.36 14.47 -7.49
N THR A 2 43.13 13.80 -8.62
CA THR A 2 41.82 13.66 -9.29
C THR A 2 41.10 12.33 -9.03
N ASN A 3 41.82 11.24 -8.71
CA ASN A 3 41.22 9.92 -8.47
C ASN A 3 40.18 9.91 -7.33
N ASN A 4 40.49 10.57 -6.21
CA ASN A 4 39.66 10.47 -5.00
C ASN A 4 38.27 11.11 -5.17
N GLN A 5 38.10 12.04 -6.11
CA GLN A 5 36.79 12.65 -6.38
C GLN A 5 35.97 11.78 -7.34
N GLN A 6 36.60 11.24 -8.38
CA GLN A 6 35.97 10.34 -9.34
C GLN A 6 35.51 9.02 -8.67
N ASP A 7 36.31 8.48 -7.75
CA ASP A 7 35.97 7.28 -6.99
C ASP A 7 34.74 7.52 -6.08
N LYS A 8 34.65 8.69 -5.44
CA LYS A 8 33.50 9.07 -4.60
C LYS A 8 32.22 9.21 -5.42
N GLU A 9 32.31 9.82 -6.60
CA GLU A 9 31.18 9.97 -7.51
C GLU A 9 30.67 8.61 -8.02
N ALA A 10 31.59 7.70 -8.37
CA ALA A 10 31.25 6.33 -8.76
C ALA A 10 30.55 5.56 -7.63
N ILE A 11 31.07 5.62 -6.40
CA ILE A 11 30.45 5.00 -5.21
C ILE A 11 29.05 5.57 -4.97
N ALA A 12 28.91 6.90 -5.01
CA ALA A 12 27.61 7.55 -4.84
C ALA A 12 26.63 7.17 -5.96
N SER A 13 27.10 7.01 -7.20
CA SER A 13 26.33 6.51 -8.34
C SER A 13 25.78 5.12 -8.09
N LYS A 14 26.67 4.21 -7.72
CA LYS A 14 26.29 2.84 -7.39
C LYS A 14 25.28 2.78 -6.23
N ALA A 15 25.52 3.51 -5.14
CA ALA A 15 24.63 3.53 -3.98
C ALA A 15 23.22 4.05 -4.33
N ALA A 16 23.10 5.08 -5.17
CA ALA A 16 21.81 5.60 -5.61
C ALA A 16 21.03 4.57 -6.46
N THR A 17 21.72 3.86 -7.35
CA THR A 17 21.12 2.79 -8.17
C THR A 17 20.68 1.59 -7.32
N ASP A 18 21.53 1.16 -6.39
CA ASP A 18 21.20 0.05 -5.48
C ASP A 18 20.00 0.40 -4.59
N TRP A 19 19.91 1.65 -4.12
CA TRP A 19 18.74 2.14 -3.39
C TRP A 19 17.48 2.16 -4.26
N LEU A 20 17.56 2.67 -5.51
CA LEU A 20 16.43 2.66 -6.43
C LEU A 20 15.87 1.24 -6.60
N ALA A 21 16.74 0.27 -6.88
CA ALA A 21 16.34 -1.12 -7.06
C ALA A 21 15.67 -1.70 -5.79
N SER A 22 16.16 -1.35 -4.60
CA SER A 22 15.54 -1.77 -3.34
C SER A 22 14.18 -1.11 -3.11
N ALA A 23 14.05 0.19 -3.40
CA ALA A 23 12.80 0.92 -3.25
C ALA A 23 11.71 0.42 -4.20
N GLU A 24 12.08 0.04 -5.43
CA GLU A 24 11.18 -0.61 -6.39
C GLU A 24 10.68 -1.96 -5.88
N ARG A 25 11.59 -2.85 -5.44
CA ARG A 25 11.21 -4.14 -4.84
C ARG A 25 10.27 -3.99 -3.64
N GLN A 26 10.55 -3.03 -2.76
CA GLN A 26 9.72 -2.80 -1.57
C GLN A 26 8.32 -2.30 -1.95
N TYR A 27 8.23 -1.34 -2.88
CA TYR A 27 6.95 -0.84 -3.36
C TYR A 27 6.13 -1.92 -4.06
N ASP A 28 6.76 -2.71 -4.94
CA ASP A 28 6.08 -3.79 -5.65
C ASP A 28 5.57 -4.88 -4.69
N LYS A 29 6.34 -5.21 -3.65
CA LYS A 29 5.91 -6.14 -2.60
C LYS A 29 4.63 -5.64 -1.92
N ILE A 30 4.60 -4.39 -1.48
CA ILE A 30 3.44 -3.79 -0.80
C ILE A 30 2.22 -3.78 -1.73
N VAL A 31 2.38 -3.35 -2.99
CA VAL A 31 1.27 -3.33 -3.95
C VAL A 31 0.75 -4.74 -4.24
N LYS A 32 1.63 -5.76 -4.31
CA LYS A 32 1.22 -7.16 -4.46
C LYS A 32 0.40 -7.63 -3.25
N GLU A 33 0.83 -7.28 -2.05
CA GLU A 33 0.14 -7.61 -0.80
C GLU A 33 -1.25 -6.94 -0.72
N MET A 34 -1.34 -5.67 -1.12
CA MET A 34 -2.61 -4.94 -1.24
C MET A 34 -3.56 -5.58 -2.27
N ARG A 35 -3.04 -6.08 -3.40
CA ARG A 35 -3.84 -6.81 -4.39
C ARG A 35 -4.36 -8.12 -3.81
N GLN A 36 -3.51 -8.85 -3.10
CA GLN A 36 -3.85 -10.14 -2.51
C GLN A 36 -4.99 -9.99 -1.49
N ILE A 37 -4.85 -9.09 -0.50
CA ILE A 37 -5.91 -8.87 0.49
C ILE A 37 -7.21 -8.34 -0.14
N SER A 38 -7.12 -7.52 -1.19
CA SER A 38 -8.32 -7.09 -1.93
C SER A 38 -9.03 -8.27 -2.61
N ALA A 39 -8.29 -9.25 -3.11
CA ALA A 39 -8.87 -10.47 -3.68
C ALA A 39 -9.47 -11.37 -2.58
N ASP A 40 -8.70 -11.64 -1.53
CA ASP A 40 -9.09 -12.55 -0.44
C ASP A 40 -10.30 -12.01 0.33
N SER A 41 -10.38 -10.70 0.57
CA SER A 41 -11.51 -10.08 1.26
C SER A 41 -12.85 -10.32 0.56
N LYS A 42 -12.84 -10.57 -0.75
CA LYS A 42 -14.06 -10.85 -1.53
C LYS A 42 -14.58 -12.28 -1.33
N LEU A 43 -13.72 -13.17 -0.84
CA LEU A 43 -14.03 -14.58 -0.58
C LEU A 43 -14.39 -14.80 0.90
N SER A 44 -13.78 -14.04 1.81
CA SER A 44 -13.79 -14.33 3.25
C SER A 44 -14.85 -13.57 4.07
N GLY A 45 -15.40 -12.45 3.58
CA GLY A 45 -16.15 -11.48 4.39
C GLY A 45 -17.67 -11.68 4.55
N GLY A 46 -18.21 -12.87 4.28
CA GLY A 46 -19.65 -13.12 4.48
C GLY A 46 -20.59 -12.24 3.63
N LYS A 47 -20.09 -11.67 2.53
CA LYS A 47 -20.82 -10.78 1.60
C LYS A 47 -21.38 -9.49 2.22
N ASN A 48 -20.83 -8.99 3.33
CA ASN A 48 -21.25 -7.68 3.87
C ASN A 48 -20.36 -6.56 3.34
N TYR A 49 -19.05 -6.69 3.55
CA TYR A 49 -18.06 -5.71 3.13
C TYR A 49 -16.83 -6.40 2.51
N TYR A 50 -16.16 -5.71 1.59
CA TYR A 50 -14.91 -6.16 0.98
C TYR A 50 -13.94 -5.00 0.81
N LEU A 51 -12.67 -5.31 0.57
CA LEU A 51 -11.64 -4.34 0.27
C LEU A 51 -11.46 -4.17 -1.23
N MET A 52 -11.45 -2.93 -1.67
CA MET A 52 -11.08 -2.58 -3.04
C MET A 52 -9.77 -1.82 -3.06
N LEU A 53 -8.83 -2.31 -3.88
CA LEU A 53 -7.65 -1.56 -4.25
C LEU A 53 -8.00 -0.50 -5.29
N HIS A 54 -7.71 0.75 -4.97
CA HIS A 54 -7.85 1.90 -5.85
C HIS A 54 -6.47 2.43 -6.25
N CYS A 55 -6.43 3.12 -7.40
CA CYS A 55 -5.29 3.91 -7.84
C CYS A 55 -5.77 5.34 -8.13
N ARG A 56 -5.20 6.35 -7.45
CA ARG A 56 -5.56 7.75 -7.68
C ARG A 56 -5.01 8.20 -9.03
N SER A 57 -5.85 8.77 -9.89
CA SER A 57 -5.43 9.20 -11.24
C SER A 57 -4.40 10.33 -11.21
N ASN A 58 -4.48 11.25 -10.26
CA ASN A 58 -3.65 12.45 -10.22
C ASN A 58 -2.19 12.20 -9.84
N ASN A 59 -1.91 11.13 -9.10
CA ASN A 59 -0.57 10.84 -8.61
C ASN A 59 -0.19 9.36 -8.75
N GLY A 60 -1.12 8.45 -9.03
CA GLY A 60 -0.88 7.01 -9.13
C GLY A 60 -0.74 6.31 -7.77
N GLN A 61 -1.20 6.93 -6.68
CA GLN A 61 -1.15 6.34 -5.34
C GLN A 61 -2.10 5.15 -5.25
N HIS A 62 -1.62 4.03 -4.73
CA HIS A 62 -2.45 2.89 -4.42
C HIS A 62 -2.98 2.97 -2.99
N PHE A 63 -4.26 2.64 -2.79
CA PHE A 63 -4.84 2.58 -1.45
C PHE A 63 -6.01 1.60 -1.40
N LEU A 64 -6.15 0.93 -0.27
CA LEU A 64 -7.25 0.04 0.06
C LEU A 64 -8.39 0.83 0.72
N ARG A 65 -9.62 0.50 0.36
CA ARG A 65 -10.82 1.05 1.00
C ARG A 65 -11.93 0.01 1.12
N TRP A 66 -12.69 0.08 2.21
CA TRP A 66 -13.88 -0.73 2.40
C TRP A 66 -15.01 -0.37 1.43
N ARG A 67 -15.69 -1.39 0.93
CA ARG A 67 -16.89 -1.30 0.10
C ARG A 67 -18.00 -2.21 0.61
N SER A 68 -19.24 -1.76 0.46
CA SER A 68 -20.40 -2.62 0.68
C SER A 68 -20.61 -3.62 -0.46
N TYR A 69 -21.11 -4.79 -0.12
CA TYR A 69 -21.81 -5.65 -1.09
C TYR A 69 -23.25 -5.15 -1.32
N GLY A 70 -23.87 -5.58 -2.43
CA GLY A 70 -25.21 -5.15 -2.85
C GLY A 70 -25.20 -4.19 -4.04
N SER A 71 -26.39 -3.79 -4.50
CA SER A 71 -26.60 -3.12 -5.80
C SER A 71 -25.88 -1.79 -6.00
N GLN A 72 -25.51 -1.09 -4.92
CA GLN A 72 -24.89 0.24 -5.01
C GLN A 72 -23.38 0.26 -4.70
N HIS A 73 -22.78 -0.86 -4.26
CA HIS A 73 -21.35 -1.00 -3.94
C HIS A 73 -20.68 0.26 -3.36
N LYS A 74 -21.20 0.79 -2.25
CA LYS A 74 -20.78 2.10 -1.74
C LYS A 74 -19.42 2.02 -1.07
N HIS A 75 -18.63 3.10 -1.17
CA HIS A 75 -17.46 3.27 -0.32
C HIS A 75 -17.90 3.50 1.13
N LEU A 76 -17.20 2.87 2.06
CA LEU A 76 -17.46 3.01 3.49
C LEU A 76 -16.20 3.53 4.19
N THR A 77 -16.45 4.28 5.26
CA THR A 77 -15.47 4.56 6.31
C THR A 77 -15.54 3.46 7.37
N TRP A 78 -14.51 3.33 8.18
CA TRP A 78 -14.51 2.38 9.30
C TRP A 78 -15.66 2.66 10.27
N ASP A 79 -15.86 3.92 10.66
CA ASP A 79 -16.92 4.37 11.57
C ASP A 79 -18.33 3.97 11.07
N GLN A 80 -18.56 4.01 9.75
CA GLN A 80 -19.82 3.58 9.13
C GLN A 80 -20.05 2.06 9.24
N MET A 81 -18.99 1.26 9.33
CA MET A 81 -19.07 -0.19 9.47
C MET A 81 -19.15 -0.62 10.94
N GLU A 82 -18.41 0.03 11.84
CA GLU A 82 -18.21 -0.39 13.23
C GLU A 82 -19.52 -0.67 13.97
N SER A 83 -20.52 0.20 13.82
CA SER A 83 -21.84 0.02 14.44
C SER A 83 -22.57 -1.24 13.95
N ALA A 84 -22.35 -1.66 12.69
CA ALA A 84 -22.91 -2.89 12.15
C ALA A 84 -22.12 -4.13 12.58
N LEU A 85 -20.79 -4.01 12.77
CA LEU A 85 -19.93 -5.10 13.23
C LEU A 85 -20.31 -5.58 14.63
N ASN A 86 -20.78 -4.69 15.50
CA ASN A 86 -21.23 -5.04 16.85
C ASN A 86 -22.44 -6.00 16.88
N LYS A 87 -23.15 -6.14 15.76
CA LYS A 87 -24.28 -7.06 15.60
C LYS A 87 -23.89 -8.39 14.96
N MET A 88 -22.62 -8.54 14.56
CA MET A 88 -22.11 -9.75 13.93
C MET A 88 -21.64 -10.76 14.98
N SER A 89 -21.42 -12.01 14.56
CA SER A 89 -20.73 -12.99 15.39
C SER A 89 -19.32 -12.50 15.73
N GLU A 90 -18.80 -12.93 16.87
CA GLU A 90 -17.47 -12.56 17.35
C GLU A 90 -16.38 -12.86 16.29
N VAL A 91 -16.45 -14.02 15.66
CA VAL A 91 -15.52 -14.43 14.59
C VAL A 91 -15.49 -13.42 13.44
N LEU A 92 -16.66 -12.99 12.94
CA LEU A 92 -16.73 -12.01 11.85
C LEU A 92 -16.24 -10.64 12.29
N ARG A 93 -16.60 -10.21 13.51
CA ARG A 93 -16.16 -8.94 14.07
C ARG A 93 -14.64 -8.88 14.21
N SER A 94 -14.02 -9.93 14.76
CA SER A 94 -12.56 -10.02 14.92
C SER A 94 -11.85 -9.98 13.56
N TYR A 95 -12.36 -10.73 12.58
CA TYR A 95 -11.84 -10.66 11.20
C TYR A 95 -11.84 -9.23 10.64
N TYR A 96 -12.95 -8.48 10.77
CA TYR A 96 -13.02 -7.12 10.25
C TYR A 96 -12.09 -6.15 10.99
N LEU A 97 -11.92 -6.32 12.31
CA LEU A 97 -11.00 -5.51 13.12
C LEU A 97 -9.54 -5.74 12.70
N GLU A 98 -9.13 -7.01 12.59
CA GLU A 98 -7.79 -7.39 12.13
C GLU A 98 -7.52 -6.90 10.71
N ALA A 99 -8.48 -7.10 9.81
CA ALA A 99 -8.38 -6.62 8.43
C ALA A 99 -8.26 -5.09 8.38
N ASN A 100 -8.98 -4.35 9.25
CA ASN A 100 -8.89 -2.89 9.26
C ASN A 100 -7.51 -2.39 9.72
N ALA A 101 -6.99 -2.95 10.81
CA ALA A 101 -5.64 -2.61 11.28
C ALA A 101 -4.59 -2.89 10.19
N TYR A 102 -4.75 -4.01 9.48
CA TYR A 102 -3.82 -4.39 8.42
C TYR A 102 -3.93 -3.50 7.17
N ILE A 103 -5.13 -3.04 6.78
CA ILE A 103 -5.25 -2.09 5.65
C ILE A 103 -4.65 -0.72 5.97
N GLU A 104 -4.78 -0.25 7.22
CA GLU A 104 -4.19 1.02 7.65
C GLU A 104 -2.67 0.94 7.58
N LEU A 105 -2.09 -0.18 8.05
CA LEU A 105 -0.67 -0.46 7.90
C LEU A 105 -0.23 -0.47 6.43
N LEU A 106 -0.92 -1.23 5.56
CA LEU A 106 -0.57 -1.32 4.15
C LEU A 106 -0.66 0.02 3.41
N ASN A 107 -1.70 0.82 3.71
CA ASN A 107 -1.85 2.16 3.14
C ASN A 107 -0.72 3.11 3.58
N ALA A 108 -0.30 3.03 4.85
CA ALA A 108 0.83 3.81 5.36
C ALA A 108 2.17 3.35 4.75
N GLN A 109 2.37 2.04 4.62
CA GLN A 109 3.54 1.46 3.98
C GLN A 109 3.63 1.85 2.50
N GLU A 110 2.52 1.84 1.76
CA GLU A 110 2.48 2.32 0.37
C GLU A 110 2.98 3.76 0.27
N LEU A 111 2.44 4.65 1.11
CA LEU A 111 2.80 6.06 1.09
C LEU A 111 4.30 6.27 1.37
N ALA A 112 4.84 5.54 2.34
CA ALA A 112 6.25 5.60 2.70
C ALA A 112 7.15 5.04 1.58
N ALA A 113 6.86 3.84 1.08
CA ALA A 113 7.64 3.18 0.04
C ALA A 113 7.64 3.98 -1.27
N ARG A 114 6.48 4.53 -1.64
CA ARG A 114 6.32 5.42 -2.79
C ARG A 114 7.16 6.70 -2.66
N SER A 115 7.19 7.30 -1.48
CA SER A 115 7.99 8.49 -1.21
C SER A 115 9.49 8.19 -1.32
N ALA A 116 9.94 7.07 -0.77
CA ALA A 116 11.32 6.58 -0.91
C ALA A 116 11.67 6.33 -2.38
N LEU A 117 10.79 5.67 -3.14
CA LEU A 117 10.97 5.42 -4.57
C LEU A 117 11.09 6.72 -5.37
N LYS A 118 10.24 7.71 -5.09
CA LYS A 118 10.32 9.03 -5.74
C LYS A 118 11.66 9.71 -5.48
N LEU A 119 12.18 9.62 -4.25
CA LEU A 119 13.46 10.21 -3.88
C LEU A 119 14.64 9.48 -4.56
N ALA A 120 14.65 8.14 -4.52
CA ALA A 120 15.69 7.34 -5.17
C ALA A 120 15.75 7.63 -6.68
N ARG A 121 14.60 7.74 -7.35
CA ARG A 121 14.53 8.13 -8.78
C ARG A 121 15.12 9.50 -9.05
N LYS A 122 14.90 10.48 -8.16
CA LYS A 122 15.49 11.82 -8.31
C LYS A 122 17.01 11.78 -8.19
N LEU A 123 17.56 10.97 -7.29
CA LEU A 123 19.00 10.86 -7.10
C LEU A 123 19.72 10.16 -8.25
N VAL A 124 19.04 9.25 -8.95
CA VAL A 124 19.57 8.62 -10.17
C VAL A 124 19.43 9.54 -11.38
N LYS A 125 18.32 10.29 -11.51
CA LYS A 125 18.09 11.23 -12.63
C LYS A 125 18.80 12.57 -12.52
N GLY A 126 19.12 13.00 -11.30
CA GLY A 126 19.86 14.24 -11.03
C GLY A 126 21.38 14.08 -11.14
N LYS A 127 21.84 13.03 -11.82
CA LYS A 127 23.23 12.78 -12.22
C LYS A 127 23.38 12.95 -13.71
#